data_AF-A0A0K2RGH0-F1
#
_entry.id   AF-A0A0K2RGH0-F1
#
_cell.length_a   1.000
_cell.length_b   1.000
_cell.length_c   1.000
_cell.angle_alpha   90.00
_cell.angle_beta   90.00
_cell.angle_gamma   90.00
#
_symmetry.space_group_name_H-M   'P 1'
#
loop_
_entity.id
_entity.type
_entity.pdbx_description
1 polymer ?
#
loop_
_entity_poly.entity_id
_entity_poly.type
_entity_poly.pdbx_seq_one_letter_code
_entity_poly.pdbx_strand_id
1 'polypeptide(L)' 'MTAQLRLANRADLDATVAAAKAAAEKWGDFSLAKRTAVLFTFRELVAAHVDELAALVTAEHGKVISDAKGEIGRASK' A
#
# COMPACT_ATOMS: atom_id res chain seq x y z
N MET A 1 22.26 -6.70 -1.02
CA MET A 1 21.18 -5.91 -1.63
C MET A 1 20.12 -6.91 -2.09
N THR A 2 18.98 -6.98 -1.40
CA THR A 2 17.98 -8.05 -1.52
C THR A 2 17.03 -7.90 -2.71
N ALA A 3 16.93 -6.69 -3.29
CA ALA A 3 16.19 -6.42 -4.52
C ALA A 3 16.71 -5.13 -5.19
N GLN A 4 16.34 -4.92 -6.46
CA GLN A 4 16.57 -3.69 -7.21
C GLN A 4 15.25 -2.98 -7.49
N LEU A 5 15.17 -1.69 -7.17
CA LEU A 5 14.02 -0.84 -7.46
C LEU A 5 14.37 0.15 -8.58
N ARG A 6 13.54 0.21 -9.62
CA ARG A 6 13.65 1.27 -10.63
C ARG A 6 13.22 2.60 -10.02
N LEU A 7 14.10 3.60 -10.06
CA LEU A 7 13.74 4.95 -9.65
C LEU A 7 12.80 5.59 -10.69
N ALA A 8 11.78 6.29 -10.18
CA ALA A 8 10.86 7.06 -11.01
C ALA A 8 11.56 8.26 -11.64
N ASN A 9 11.18 8.60 -12.86
CA ASN A 9 11.63 9.79 -13.58
C ASN A 9 10.48 10.79 -13.77
N ARG A 10 10.74 11.90 -14.47
CA ARG A 10 9.73 12.93 -14.73
C ARG A 10 8.53 12.42 -15.54
N ALA A 11 8.77 11.55 -16.52
CA ALA A 11 7.68 10.99 -17.32
C ALA A 11 6.77 10.08 -16.48
N ASP A 12 7.32 9.32 -15.54
CA ASP A 12 6.51 8.54 -14.58
C ASP A 12 5.61 9.46 -13.74
N LEU A 13 6.15 10.58 -13.27
CA LEU A 13 5.40 11.56 -12.49
C LEU A 13 4.26 12.17 -13.31
N ASP A 14 4.54 12.64 -14.52
CA ASP A 14 3.55 13.27 -15.39
C ASP A 14 2.41 12.30 -15.72
N ALA A 15 2.75 11.04 -16.05
CA ALA A 15 1.77 9.99 -16.29
C ALA A 15 0.94 9.66 -15.04
N THR A 16 1.58 9.59 -13.87
CA THR A 16 0.89 9.31 -12.59
C THR A 16 -0.10 10.40 -12.24
N VAL A 17 0.28 11.68 -12.41
CA VAL A 17 -0.61 12.82 -12.13
C VAL A 17 -1.79 12.85 -13.11
N ALA A 18 -1.55 12.58 -14.40
CA ALA A 18 -2.63 12.52 -15.39
C ALA A 18 -3.64 11.41 -15.06
N ALA A 19 -3.15 10.22 -14.71
CA ALA A 19 -4.00 9.10 -14.32
C ALA A 19 -4.79 9.39 -13.03
N ALA A 20 -4.14 9.99 -12.03
CA ALA A 20 -4.79 10.36 -10.77
C ALA A 20 -5.92 11.39 -11.00
N LYS A 21 -5.69 12.41 -11.85
CA LYS A 21 -6.72 13.40 -12.20
C LYS A 21 -7.92 12.77 -12.90
N ALA A 22 -7.70 11.88 -13.86
CA ALA A 22 -8.77 11.18 -14.55
C ALA A 22 -9.57 10.26 -13.61
N ALA A 23 -8.88 9.57 -12.70
CA ALA A 23 -9.53 8.68 -11.73
C ALA A 23 -10.29 9.45 -10.64
N ALA A 24 -9.87 10.67 -10.30
CA ALA A 24 -10.45 11.46 -9.22
C ALA A 24 -11.94 11.77 -9.43
N GLU A 25 -12.36 12.03 -10.67
CA GLU A 25 -13.76 12.28 -11.02
C GLU A 25 -14.64 11.07 -10.64
N LYS A 26 -14.33 9.91 -11.22
CA LYS A 26 -15.08 8.68 -10.95
C LYS A 26 -14.96 8.21 -9.50
N TRP A 27 -13.80 8.39 -8.87
CA TRP A 27 -13.60 8.02 -7.47
C TRP A 27 -14.41 8.90 -6.53
N GLY A 28 -14.52 10.20 -6.84
CA GLY A 28 -15.33 11.18 -6.11
C GLY A 28 -16.82 10.86 -6.14
N ASP A 29 -17.32 10.33 -7.26
CA ASP A 29 -18.73 9.97 -7.44
C ASP A 29 -19.17 8.74 -6.65
N PHE A 30 -18.23 7.93 -6.15
CA PHE A 30 -18.59 6.77 -5.34
C PHE A 30 -19.09 7.19 -3.95
N SER A 31 -20.20 6.57 -3.53
CA SER A 31 -20.73 6.73 -2.19
C SER A 31 -19.67 6.40 -1.12
N LEU A 32 -19.81 7.03 0.05
CA LEU A 32 -18.94 6.75 1.20
C LEU A 32 -18.89 5.25 1.50
N ALA A 33 -20.04 4.56 1.48
CA ALA A 33 -20.12 3.12 1.72
C ALA A 33 -19.26 2.30 0.73
N LYS A 34 -19.26 2.64 -0.56
CA LYS A 34 -18.43 1.95 -1.57
C LYS A 34 -16.95 2.19 -1.33
N ARG A 35 -16.54 3.42 -1.04
CA ARG A 35 -15.14 3.75 -0.76
C ARG A 35 -14.65 3.07 0.52
N THR A 36 -15.48 3.07 1.56
CA THR A 36 -15.20 2.37 2.81
C THR A 36 -15.06 0.85 2.61
N ALA A 37 -15.90 0.23 1.79
CA ALA A 37 -15.80 -1.20 1.48
C ALA A 37 -14.44 -1.56 0.86
N VAL A 38 -13.92 -0.74 -0.07
CA VAL A 38 -12.57 -0.92 -0.65
C VAL A 38 -11.49 -0.88 0.44
N LEU A 39 -11.57 0.07 1.37
CA LEU A 39 -10.60 0.19 2.46
C LEU A 39 -10.67 -1.00 3.44
N PHE A 40 -11.88 -1.51 3.73
CA PHE A 40 -12.04 -2.72 4.53
C PHE A 40 -11.45 -3.95 3.83
N THR A 41 -11.72 -4.15 2.53
CA THR A 41 -11.10 -5.26 1.79
C THR A 41 -9.59 -5.14 1.78
N PHE A 42 -9.04 -3.93 1.57
CA PHE A 42 -7.60 -3.70 1.65
C PHE A 42 -7.03 -4.07 3.02
N ARG A 43 -7.69 -3.64 4.11
CA ARG A 43 -7.32 -4.00 5.49
C ARG A 43 -7.27 -5.51 5.69
N GLU A 44 -8.30 -6.24 5.25
CA GLU A 44 -8.37 -7.70 5.40
C GLU A 44 -7.24 -8.40 4.63
N LEU A 45 -6.90 -7.90 3.43
CA LEU A 45 -5.75 -8.41 2.67
C LEU A 45 -4.42 -8.17 3.41
N VAL A 46 -4.21 -6.99 3.98
CA VAL A 46 -3.00 -6.71 4.78
C VAL A 46 -2.91 -7.63 5.99
N ALA A 47 -4.04 -7.84 6.69
CA ALA A 47 -4.08 -8.74 7.84
C ALA A 47 -3.79 -10.20 7.46
N ALA A 48 -4.35 -10.68 6.34
CA ALA A 48 -4.15 -12.03 5.84
C ALA A 48 -2.69 -12.32 5.42
N HIS A 49 -1.94 -11.28 5.03
CA HIS A 49 -0.56 -11.39 4.53
C HIS A 49 0.49 -10.83 5.48
N VAL A 50 0.17 -10.67 6.78
CA VAL A 50 1.06 -10.00 7.76
C VAL A 50 2.45 -10.63 7.87
N ASP A 51 2.54 -11.96 7.76
CA ASP A 51 3.81 -12.68 7.89
C ASP A 51 4.73 -12.43 6.70
N GLU A 52 4.18 -12.44 5.49
CA GLU A 52 4.89 -12.16 4.25
C GLU A 52 5.38 -10.70 4.22
N LEU A 53 4.48 -9.76 4.55
CA LEU A 53 4.81 -8.35 4.62
C LEU A 53 5.87 -8.06 5.68
N ALA A 54 5.81 -8.70 6.85
CA ALA A 54 6.81 -8.53 7.91
C ALA A 54 8.19 -9.06 7.50
N ALA A 55 8.24 -10.15 6.73
CA ALA A 55 9.49 -10.68 6.19
C ALA A 55 10.13 -9.70 5.20
N LEU A 56 9.34 -9.09 4.30
CA LEU A 56 9.81 -8.07 3.35
C LEU A 56 10.35 -6.83 4.08
N VAL A 57 9.57 -6.27 5.02
CA VAL A 57 9.99 -5.09 5.79
C VAL A 57 11.27 -5.36 6.57
N THR A 58 11.40 -6.53 7.19
CA THR A 58 12.61 -6.96 7.88
C THR A 58 13.80 -7.05 6.94
N ALA A 59 13.62 -7.65 5.75
CA ALA A 59 14.68 -7.81 4.75
C ALA A 59 15.17 -6.47 4.16
N GLU A 60 14.30 -5.46 4.09
CA GLU A 60 14.64 -4.13 3.58
C GLU A 60 15.24 -3.21 4.65
N HIS A 61 14.70 -3.21 5.86
CA HIS A 61 14.98 -2.20 6.90
C HIS A 61 15.79 -2.74 8.09
N GLY A 62 16.03 -4.05 8.17
CA GLY A 62 16.78 -4.68 9.26
C GLY A 62 16.07 -4.69 10.62
N LYS A 63 14.77 -4.37 10.68
CA LYS A 63 13.95 -4.50 11.89
C LYS A 63 13.76 -5.97 12.26
N VAL A 64 13.51 -6.29 13.53
CA VAL A 64 13.10 -7.65 13.91
C VAL A 64 11.67 -7.93 13.43
N ILE A 65 11.39 -9.19 13.07
CA ILE A 65 10.08 -9.61 12.52
C ILE A 65 8.92 -9.24 13.45
N SER A 66 9.09 -9.36 14.77
CA SER A 66 8.06 -8.99 15.75
C SER A 66 7.67 -7.51 15.66
N ASP A 67 8.65 -6.63 15.44
CA ASP A 67 8.43 -5.20 15.34
C ASP A 67 7.71 -4.86 14.04
N ALA A 68 8.13 -5.49 12.92
CA ALA A 68 7.48 -5.35 11.63
C ALA A 68 6.03 -5.84 11.65
N LYS A 69 5.75 -7.00 12.27
CA LYS A 69 4.38 -7.50 12.48
C LYS A 69 3.54 -6.53 13.32
N GLY A 70 4.13 -5.97 14.38
CA GLY A 70 3.48 -4.97 15.22
C GLY A 70 3.10 -3.70 14.47
N GLU A 71 3.96 -3.21 13.58
CA GLU A 71 3.68 -2.05 12.71
C GLU A 71 2.55 -2.32 11.73
N ILE A 72 2.61 -3.44 11.00
CA ILE A 72 1.60 -3.83 10.01
C ILE A 72 0.25 -4.06 10.70
N GLY A 73 0.24 -4.76 11.84
CA GLY A 73 -0.97 -5.03 12.60
C GLY A 73 -1.64 -3.79 13.20
N ARG A 74 -0.91 -2.69 13.39
CA ARG A 74 -1.52 -1.38 13.75
C ARG A 74 -2.14 -0.69 12.55
N ALA A 75 -1.54 -0.83 11.36
CA ALA A 75 -2.05 -0.26 10.12
C ALA A 75 -3.28 -1.02 9.57
N SER A 76 -3.45 -2.28 9.93
CA SER A 76 -4.57 -3.15 9.51
C SER A 76 -5.65 -3.35 10.58
N LYS A 77 -5.68 -2.52 11.63
CA LYS A 77 -6.76 -2.46 12.64
C LYS A 77 -7.78 -1.38 12.29
#